data_AF-A0A4P9XN33-F1
#
_entry.id   AF-A0A4P9XN33-F1
#
_cell.length_a   1.000
_cell.length_b   1.000
_cell.length_c   1.000
_cell.angle_alpha   90.00
_cell.angle_beta   90.00
_cell.angle_gamma   90.00
#
_symmetry.space_group_name_H-M   'P 1'
#
loop_
_entity.id
_entity.type
_entity.pdbx_description
1 polymer ?
#
loop_
_entity_poly.entity_id
_entity_poly.type
_entity_poly.pdbx_seq_one_letter_code
_entity_poly.pdbx_strand_id
1 'polypeptide(L)'
;MRNSSFKDDRASVLDRLDRLLAQLTRTRRRTHQCTKRAENQSLTYGGDIILLDDNMYYSSMRHACYRLAQQHDAIFLQLHVVCDLATAHTRNVSRAKATGSKPLSTDVLDRMHARFEAPCHCYAYLPCCPVHPEAMLATGNTQAHRAWYTYTVVWDASQLDARHENTVHGWIRQCLLPAWQQMARQQTHGRAEHMHEALAAEQERVRVSTDKLHQLNIALNRRVGQRVRQTSDNGNRQAMARVLRTLKDRLLQDARQAHVHSPNHAAGTSDGICAVDSLLARFDAEAERLTRACGVASRQDALPP
;
A
#
# COMPACT_ATOMS: atom_id res chain seq x y z
N MET A 1 -21.15 11.52 -9.50
CA MET A 1 -20.58 10.54 -10.46
C MET A 1 -19.40 11.19 -11.18
N ARG A 2 -18.15 10.87 -10.80
CA ARG A 2 -16.88 11.04 -11.56
C ARG A 2 -15.75 10.32 -10.79
N ASN A 3 -15.93 9.03 -10.48
CA ASN A 3 -14.91 8.21 -9.81
C ASN A 3 -14.07 7.35 -10.79
N SER A 4 -14.32 7.44 -12.12
CA SER A 4 -13.56 6.71 -13.14
C SER A 4 -12.21 7.37 -13.46
N SER A 5 -12.14 8.71 -13.53
CA SER A 5 -10.94 9.47 -13.95
C SER A 5 -9.66 9.06 -13.21
N PHE A 6 -9.67 9.02 -11.88
CA PHE A 6 -8.45 8.79 -11.09
C PHE A 6 -7.87 7.37 -11.24
N LYS A 7 -8.70 6.38 -11.56
CA LYS A 7 -8.21 5.01 -11.80
C LYS A 7 -7.54 4.91 -13.16
N ASP A 8 -8.13 5.55 -14.16
CA ASP A 8 -7.59 5.61 -15.52
C ASP A 8 -6.25 6.38 -15.53
N ASP A 9 -6.17 7.47 -14.75
CA ASP A 9 -4.93 8.23 -14.56
C ASP A 9 -3.82 7.39 -13.91
N ARG A 10 -4.14 6.61 -12.88
CA ARG A 10 -3.17 5.74 -12.21
C ARG A 10 -2.64 4.64 -13.13
N ALA A 11 -3.52 4.00 -13.90
CA ALA A 11 -3.10 2.97 -14.85
C ALA A 11 -2.16 3.55 -15.91
N SER A 12 -2.47 4.74 -16.41
CA SER A 12 -1.63 5.50 -17.36
C SER A 12 -0.24 5.84 -16.79
N VAL A 13 -0.15 6.26 -15.53
CA VAL A 13 1.15 6.53 -14.87
C VAL A 13 1.98 5.25 -14.75
N LEU A 14 1.39 4.15 -14.29
CA LEU A 14 2.10 2.87 -14.16
C LEU A 14 2.56 2.31 -15.51
N ASP A 15 1.74 2.46 -16.55
CA ASP A 15 2.07 2.08 -17.92
C ASP A 15 3.21 2.93 -18.52
N ARG A 16 3.24 4.24 -18.22
CA ARG A 16 4.39 5.09 -18.58
C ARG A 16 5.66 4.68 -17.84
N LEU A 17 5.56 4.38 -16.55
CA LEU A 17 6.68 3.91 -15.75
C LEU A 17 7.23 2.57 -16.26
N ASP A 18 6.35 1.63 -16.59
CA ASP A 18 6.68 0.33 -17.18
C ASP A 18 7.46 0.51 -18.49
N ARG A 19 6.96 1.36 -19.40
CA ARG A 19 7.65 1.68 -20.65
C ARG A 19 9.02 2.32 -20.42
N LEU A 20 9.13 3.24 -19.46
CA LEU A 20 10.40 3.90 -19.13
C LEU A 20 11.42 2.89 -18.60
N LEU A 21 11.03 2.06 -17.63
CA LEU A 21 11.87 0.99 -17.10
C LEU A 21 12.32 0.02 -18.20
N ALA A 22 11.40 -0.39 -19.08
CA ALA A 22 11.72 -1.25 -20.22
C ALA A 22 12.76 -0.61 -21.16
N GLN A 23 12.65 0.70 -21.41
CA GLN A 23 13.60 1.44 -22.24
C GLN A 23 14.99 1.49 -21.58
N LEU A 24 15.07 1.84 -20.29
CA LEU A 24 16.33 1.92 -19.55
C LEU A 24 17.02 0.55 -19.47
N THR A 25 16.26 -0.51 -19.18
CA THR A 25 16.77 -1.88 -19.14
C THR A 25 17.32 -2.33 -20.50
N ARG A 26 16.65 -1.97 -21.62
CA ARG A 26 17.15 -2.25 -22.98
C ARG A 26 18.44 -1.49 -23.29
N THR A 27 18.51 -0.20 -22.95
CA THR A 27 19.70 0.62 -23.16
C THR A 27 20.90 0.06 -22.39
N ARG A 28 20.69 -0.31 -21.12
CA ARG A 28 21.75 -0.90 -20.27
C ARG A 28 22.28 -2.21 -20.84
N ARG A 29 21.41 -3.09 -21.34
CA ARG A 29 21.82 -4.36 -21.98
C ARG A 29 22.69 -4.10 -23.21
N ARG A 30 22.34 -3.12 -24.05
CA ARG A 30 23.14 -2.74 -25.23
C ARG A 30 24.51 -2.20 -24.83
N THR A 31 24.57 -1.29 -23.85
CA THR A 31 25.83 -0.72 -23.38
C THR A 31 26.75 -1.79 -22.77
N HIS A 32 26.23 -2.68 -21.92
CA HIS A 32 27.01 -3.78 -21.35
C HIS A 32 27.50 -4.79 -22.40
N GLN A 33 26.73 -5.01 -23.47
CA GLN A 33 27.17 -5.87 -24.57
C GLN A 33 28.33 -5.26 -25.36
N CYS A 34 28.37 -3.92 -25.49
CA CYS A 34 29.47 -3.21 -26.14
C CYS A 34 30.73 -3.09 -25.25
N THR A 35 30.58 -2.91 -23.92
CA THR A 35 31.73 -2.73 -23.01
C THR A 35 32.46 -4.02 -22.66
N LYS A 36 31.85 -5.20 -22.82
CA LYS A 36 32.56 -6.49 -22.69
C LYS A 36 33.72 -6.68 -23.69
N ARG A 37 33.84 -5.82 -24.71
CA ARG A 37 34.97 -5.80 -25.65
C ARG A 37 36.15 -4.90 -25.21
N ALA A 38 36.00 -4.12 -24.15
CA ALA A 38 37.01 -3.17 -23.68
C ALA A 38 37.35 -3.45 -22.21
N GLU A 39 38.12 -4.51 -21.96
CA GLU A 39 38.36 -5.08 -20.62
C GLU A 39 39.23 -4.26 -19.65
N ASN A 40 39.65 -3.03 -19.97
CA ASN A 40 40.64 -2.31 -19.15
C ASN A 40 40.24 -0.89 -18.69
N GLN A 41 38.96 -0.50 -18.74
CA GLN A 41 38.55 0.82 -18.22
C GLN A 41 37.61 0.67 -17.02
N SER A 42 37.99 1.37 -15.94
CA SER A 42 37.22 1.59 -14.72
C SER A 42 35.74 1.77 -15.05
N LEU A 43 34.93 0.74 -14.74
CA LEU A 43 33.48 0.76 -14.93
C LEU A 43 32.90 1.83 -13.99
N THR A 44 32.73 3.03 -14.50
CA THR A 44 31.78 3.97 -13.90
C THR A 44 30.41 3.32 -14.03
N TYR A 45 29.92 2.79 -12.92
CA TYR A 45 28.58 2.24 -12.81
C TYR A 45 27.57 3.39 -12.94
N GLY A 46 27.30 3.81 -14.18
CA GLY A 46 26.19 4.70 -14.51
C GLY A 46 24.89 3.95 -14.30
N GLY A 47 24.13 4.35 -13.29
CA GLY A 47 22.77 3.88 -13.05
C GLY A 47 21.78 5.01 -13.26
N ASP A 48 20.64 4.69 -13.88
CA ASP A 48 19.52 5.62 -13.96
C ASP A 48 18.70 5.56 -12.66
N ILE A 49 18.31 6.72 -12.15
CA ILE A 49 17.43 6.84 -10.99
C ILE A 49 16.10 7.43 -11.45
N ILE A 50 15.00 6.73 -11.13
CA ILE A 50 13.66 7.24 -11.32
C ILE A 50 13.11 7.66 -9.96
N LEU A 51 12.68 8.92 -9.85
CA LEU A 51 11.99 9.44 -8.69
C LEU A 51 10.49 9.53 -8.98
N LEU A 52 9.69 8.92 -8.10
CA LEU A 52 8.23 8.99 -8.15
C LEU A 52 7.75 9.92 -7.04
N ASP A 53 7.48 11.16 -7.38
CA ASP A 53 6.95 12.16 -6.46
C ASP A 53 5.42 12.11 -6.44
N ASP A 54 4.89 11.26 -5.57
CA ASP A 54 3.45 11.14 -5.31
C ASP A 54 3.25 10.90 -3.81
N ASN A 55 2.05 11.19 -3.30
CA ASN A 55 1.71 10.97 -1.89
C ASN A 55 1.71 9.47 -1.51
N MET A 56 1.67 8.58 -2.50
CA MET A 56 1.67 7.13 -2.36
C MET A 56 0.74 6.65 -1.22
N TYR A 57 -0.44 7.26 -1.18
CA TYR A 57 -1.34 7.24 -0.04
C TYR A 57 -1.79 5.84 0.40
N TYR A 58 -2.04 4.97 -0.58
CA TYR A 58 -2.46 3.59 -0.36
C TYR A 58 -1.29 2.63 -0.57
N SER A 59 -1.21 1.59 0.27
CA SER A 59 -0.24 0.48 0.14
C SER A 59 -0.27 -0.19 -1.23
N SER A 60 -1.46 -0.33 -1.82
CA SER A 60 -1.62 -0.87 -3.17
C SER A 60 -0.88 -0.06 -4.25
N MET A 61 -0.70 1.27 -4.07
CA MET A 61 0.06 2.11 -4.99
C MET A 61 1.54 1.78 -4.93
N ARG A 62 2.08 1.72 -3.71
CA ARG A 62 3.49 1.39 -3.45
C ARG A 62 3.83 -0.02 -3.93
N HIS A 63 2.94 -0.97 -3.66
CA HIS A 63 3.10 -2.35 -4.12
C HIS A 63 3.12 -2.45 -5.65
N ALA A 64 2.30 -1.66 -6.36
CA ALA A 64 2.33 -1.65 -7.83
C ALA A 64 3.69 -1.18 -8.37
N CYS A 65 4.27 -0.12 -7.79
CA CYS A 65 5.60 0.36 -8.15
C CYS A 65 6.70 -0.66 -7.82
N TYR A 66 6.62 -1.29 -6.65
CA TYR A 66 7.53 -2.36 -6.27
C TYR A 66 7.51 -3.52 -7.27
N ARG A 67 6.32 -3.99 -7.66
CA ARG A 67 6.21 -5.08 -8.64
C ARG A 67 6.76 -4.68 -10.00
N LEU A 68 6.52 -3.46 -10.46
CA LEU A 68 7.12 -2.96 -11.71
C LEU A 68 8.65 -2.97 -11.61
N ALA A 69 9.22 -2.49 -10.50
CA ALA A 69 10.66 -2.55 -10.29
C ALA A 69 11.19 -3.99 -10.37
N GLN A 70 10.53 -4.95 -9.70
CA GLN A 70 10.91 -6.36 -9.77
C GLN A 70 10.85 -6.95 -11.18
N GLN A 71 9.81 -6.62 -11.96
CA GLN A 71 9.66 -7.08 -13.34
C GLN A 71 10.80 -6.63 -14.25
N HIS A 72 11.41 -5.49 -13.94
CA HIS A 72 12.53 -4.92 -14.69
C HIS A 72 13.89 -5.14 -14.02
N ASP A 73 13.96 -5.98 -12.98
CA ASP A 73 15.17 -6.20 -12.17
C ASP A 73 15.79 -4.88 -11.64
N ALA A 74 14.92 -3.92 -11.36
CA ALA A 74 15.27 -2.63 -10.80
C ALA A 74 15.17 -2.65 -9.27
N ILE A 75 16.00 -1.84 -8.63
CA ILE A 75 15.99 -1.67 -7.18
C ILE A 75 14.87 -0.70 -6.83
N PHE A 76 14.02 -1.06 -5.86
CA PHE A 76 12.96 -0.21 -5.37
C PHE A 76 13.33 0.41 -4.02
N LEU A 77 13.03 1.69 -3.87
CA LEU A 77 13.26 2.42 -2.64
C LEU A 77 12.02 3.23 -2.33
N GLN A 78 11.62 3.19 -1.07
CA GLN A 78 10.50 3.95 -0.56
C GLN A 78 11.00 4.98 0.46
N LEU A 79 10.73 6.26 0.17
CA LEU A 79 11.03 7.35 1.09
C LEU A 79 9.72 7.82 1.72
N HIS A 80 9.62 7.70 3.04
CA HIS A 80 8.47 8.11 3.83
C HIS A 80 8.78 9.40 4.57
N VAL A 81 8.24 10.51 4.07
CA VAL A 81 8.38 11.80 4.73
C VAL A 81 7.22 11.97 5.72
N VAL A 82 7.54 11.93 7.01
CA VAL A 82 6.60 12.09 8.13
C VAL A 82 6.43 13.55 8.44
N CYS A 83 5.17 13.99 8.54
CA CYS A 83 4.79 15.34 8.88
C CYS A 83 3.59 15.24 9.80
N ASP A 84 3.61 15.93 10.94
CA ASP A 84 2.43 16.03 11.78
C ASP A 84 1.34 16.87 11.12
N LEU A 85 0.09 16.66 11.54
CA LEU A 85 -1.06 17.26 10.90
C LEU A 85 -1.08 18.80 11.03
N ALA A 86 -0.59 19.36 12.14
CA ALA A 86 -0.56 20.81 12.35
C ALA A 86 0.46 21.48 11.41
N THR A 87 1.63 20.87 11.24
CA THR A 87 2.63 21.30 10.26
C THR A 87 2.09 21.19 8.83
N ALA A 88 1.37 20.11 8.50
CA ALA A 88 0.75 19.93 7.19
C ALA A 88 -0.28 21.03 6.87
N HIS A 89 -1.16 21.38 7.82
CA HIS A 89 -2.12 22.49 7.68
C HIS A 89 -1.41 23.82 7.44
N THR A 90 -0.40 24.13 8.27
CA THR A 90 0.39 25.35 8.16
C THR A 90 1.06 25.47 6.79
N ARG A 91 1.70 24.38 6.32
CA ARG A 91 2.36 24.34 5.00
C ARG A 91 1.38 24.45 3.85
N ASN A 92 0.19 23.85 3.94
CA ASN A 92 -0.83 23.95 2.90
C ASN A 92 -1.33 25.40 2.72
N VAL A 93 -1.50 26.16 3.82
CA VAL A 93 -1.83 27.59 3.76
C VAL A 93 -0.68 28.41 3.17
N SER A 94 0.55 28.17 3.62
CA SER A 94 1.73 28.88 3.10
C SER A 94 1.97 28.62 1.62
N ARG A 95 1.79 27.37 1.16
CA ARG A 95 1.88 26.99 -0.26
C ARG A 95 0.86 27.76 -1.11
N ALA A 96 -0.38 27.86 -0.64
CA ALA A 96 -1.42 28.63 -1.33
C ALA A 96 -1.04 30.12 -1.47
N LYS A 97 -0.47 30.71 -0.41
CA LYS A 97 0.04 32.09 -0.46
C LYS A 97 1.20 32.25 -1.45
N ALA A 98 2.16 31.32 -1.47
CA ALA A 98 3.35 31.41 -2.31
C ALA A 98 3.07 31.15 -3.80
N THR A 99 2.19 30.20 -4.11
CA THR A 99 1.93 29.74 -5.49
C THR A 99 0.66 30.32 -6.12
N GLY A 100 -0.17 31.01 -5.33
CA GLY A 100 -1.51 31.44 -5.74
C GLY A 100 -2.51 30.30 -5.93
N SER A 101 -2.13 29.06 -5.62
CA SER A 101 -3.02 27.90 -5.74
C SER A 101 -4.06 27.85 -4.62
N LYS A 102 -5.22 27.25 -4.90
CA LYS A 102 -6.25 27.03 -3.88
C LYS A 102 -5.73 26.01 -2.85
N PRO A 103 -5.75 26.32 -1.54
CA PRO A 103 -5.37 25.35 -0.53
C PRO A 103 -6.35 24.17 -0.52
N LEU A 104 -5.87 22.99 -0.15
CA LEU A 104 -6.77 21.90 0.19
C LEU A 104 -7.59 22.31 1.42
N SER A 105 -8.88 21.98 1.45
CA SER A 105 -9.71 22.23 2.64
C SER A 105 -9.18 21.41 3.82
N THR A 106 -9.31 21.95 5.03
CA THR A 106 -8.90 21.29 6.27
C THR A 106 -9.48 19.89 6.39
N ASP A 107 -10.79 19.73 6.14
CA ASP A 107 -11.47 18.45 6.23
C ASP A 107 -10.92 17.39 5.26
N VAL A 108 -10.36 17.81 4.12
CA VAL A 108 -9.74 16.89 3.17
C VAL A 108 -8.41 16.41 3.73
N LEU A 109 -7.58 17.30 4.27
CA LEU A 109 -6.31 16.93 4.90
C LEU A 109 -6.53 16.03 6.12
N ASP A 110 -7.52 16.32 6.95
CA ASP A 110 -7.84 15.51 8.13
C ASP A 110 -8.30 14.10 7.71
N ARG A 111 -9.17 14.01 6.70
CA ARG A 111 -9.58 12.71 6.13
C ARG A 111 -8.41 11.98 5.48
N MET A 112 -7.51 12.70 4.82
CA MET A 112 -6.30 12.12 4.25
C MET A 112 -5.42 11.55 5.36
N HIS A 113 -5.11 12.33 6.39
CA HIS A 113 -4.32 11.86 7.52
C HIS A 113 -4.95 10.63 8.20
N ALA A 114 -6.27 10.65 8.44
CA ALA A 114 -6.97 9.57 9.13
C ALA A 114 -7.02 8.23 8.37
N ARG A 115 -6.94 8.22 7.02
CA ARG A 115 -6.91 6.96 6.23
C ARG A 115 -5.55 6.69 5.59
N PHE A 116 -4.53 7.48 5.93
CA PHE A 116 -3.19 7.26 5.39
C PHE A 116 -2.67 5.90 5.85
N GLU A 117 -2.28 5.07 4.90
CA GLU A 117 -1.68 3.77 5.18
C GLU A 117 -0.18 3.96 5.24
N ALA A 118 0.36 4.24 6.43
CA ALA A 118 1.80 4.38 6.62
C ALA A 118 2.53 3.18 6.01
N PRO A 119 3.69 3.40 5.35
CA PRO A 119 4.67 2.36 5.08
C PRO A 119 4.86 1.42 6.25
N CYS A 120 4.25 0.23 6.21
CA CYS A 120 4.42 -0.74 7.29
C CYS A 120 5.65 -1.62 7.02
N HIS A 121 6.30 -2.01 8.11
CA HIS A 121 7.50 -2.86 8.17
C HIS A 121 7.18 -4.36 8.01
N CYS A 122 5.89 -4.70 7.91
CA CYS A 122 5.39 -6.05 8.13
C CYS A 122 4.38 -6.52 7.08
N TYR A 123 4.39 -5.93 5.88
CA TYR A 123 3.73 -6.60 4.79
C TYR A 123 4.45 -7.94 4.55
N ALA A 124 3.69 -9.03 4.45
CA ALA A 124 4.20 -10.38 4.14
C ALA A 124 5.22 -10.42 2.98
N TYR A 125 5.08 -9.45 2.06
CA TYR A 125 5.83 -9.32 0.82
C TYR A 125 7.04 -8.36 0.92
N LEU A 126 7.24 -7.67 2.05
CA LEU A 126 8.37 -6.77 2.31
C LEU A 126 8.92 -7.03 3.72
N PRO A 127 10.00 -7.80 3.87
CA PRO A 127 10.74 -7.85 5.12
C PRO A 127 11.51 -6.53 5.24
N CYS A 128 10.85 -5.45 5.63
CA CYS A 128 11.52 -4.18 5.90
C CYS A 128 11.80 -4.08 7.40
N CYS A 129 13.06 -4.25 7.80
CA CYS A 129 13.50 -3.66 9.06
C CYS A 129 13.52 -2.13 8.88
N PRO A 130 12.99 -1.33 9.83
CA PRO A 130 13.34 0.07 9.89
C PRO A 130 14.85 0.11 10.14
N VAL A 131 15.61 0.48 9.12
CA VAL A 131 17.03 0.73 9.33
C VAL A 131 17.19 2.23 9.43
N HIS A 132 17.43 2.71 10.64
CA HIS A 132 17.95 4.06 10.82
C HIS A 132 19.20 4.19 9.95
N PRO A 133 19.44 5.31 9.24
CA PRO A 133 20.58 5.45 8.33
C PRO A 133 21.92 5.01 8.93
N GLU A 134 22.11 5.24 10.24
CA GLU A 134 23.28 4.85 11.02
C GLU A 134 23.39 3.33 11.26
N ALA A 135 22.27 2.64 11.47
CA ALA A 135 22.24 1.19 11.67
C ALA A 135 22.55 0.41 10.37
N MET A 136 22.35 1.05 9.21
CA MET A 136 22.58 0.47 7.88
C MET A 136 24.08 0.33 7.59
N LEU A 137 24.88 1.26 8.08
CA LEU A 137 26.33 1.25 7.94
C LEU A 137 27.02 0.29 8.93
N ALA A 138 26.39 0.05 10.09
CA ALA A 138 27.02 -0.67 11.20
C ALA A 138 26.84 -2.21 11.18
N THR A 139 25.76 -2.73 10.60
CA THR A 139 25.31 -4.09 10.97
C THR A 139 25.83 -5.24 10.12
N GLY A 140 26.35 -5.04 8.91
CA GLY A 140 27.03 -6.10 8.12
C GLY A 140 26.27 -7.44 7.95
N ASN A 141 24.99 -7.51 8.29
CA ASN A 141 24.28 -8.77 8.52
C ASN A 141 23.59 -9.24 7.24
N THR A 142 24.05 -10.37 6.73
CA THR A 142 23.78 -10.88 5.37
C THR A 142 22.64 -11.90 5.30
N GLN A 143 21.94 -12.21 6.39
CA GLN A 143 20.86 -13.22 6.38
C GLN A 143 19.53 -12.78 5.75
N ALA A 144 19.43 -11.58 5.17
CA ALA A 144 18.21 -11.06 4.55
C ALA A 144 17.92 -11.66 3.15
N HIS A 145 18.21 -12.94 2.89
CA HIS A 145 18.35 -13.54 1.55
C HIS A 145 17.15 -13.39 0.57
N ARG A 146 15.96 -12.97 1.03
CA ARG A 146 14.74 -12.79 0.19
C ARG A 146 14.14 -11.37 0.18
N ALA A 147 14.69 -10.42 0.94
CA ALA A 147 14.06 -9.11 1.24
C ALA A 147 14.65 -7.90 0.50
N TRP A 148 15.60 -8.12 -0.41
CA TRP A 148 16.65 -7.13 -0.71
C TRP A 148 16.22 -5.89 -1.48
N TYR A 149 14.98 -5.77 -1.93
CA TYR A 149 14.63 -4.77 -2.94
C TYR A 149 13.82 -3.61 -2.41
N THR A 150 13.58 -3.52 -1.11
CA THR A 150 12.74 -2.47 -0.54
C THR A 150 13.29 -1.94 0.76
N TYR A 151 13.72 -0.69 0.72
CA TYR A 151 14.06 0.07 1.90
C TYR A 151 12.97 1.10 2.15
N THR A 152 12.53 1.22 3.39
CA THR A 152 11.70 2.35 3.82
C THR A 152 12.55 3.24 4.68
N VAL A 153 12.75 4.48 4.24
CA VAL A 153 13.46 5.48 5.03
C VAL A 153 12.45 6.48 5.53
N VAL A 154 12.44 6.72 6.82
CA VAL A 154 11.52 7.64 7.48
C VAL A 154 12.25 8.95 7.71
N TRP A 155 11.71 10.06 7.20
CA TRP A 155 12.29 11.39 7.33
C TRP A 155 11.31 12.32 8.03
N ASP A 156 11.74 13.01 9.08
CA ASP A 156 10.95 14.05 9.73
C ASP A 156 10.95 15.35 8.91
N ALA A 157 9.78 15.75 8.43
CA ALA A 157 9.62 16.92 7.58
C ALA A 157 10.00 18.24 8.27
N SER A 158 10.09 18.30 9.60
CA SER A 158 10.59 19.46 10.34
C SER A 158 12.09 19.70 10.12
N GLN A 159 12.86 18.65 9.78
CA GLN A 159 14.30 18.71 9.52
C GLN A 159 14.65 19.16 8.10
N LEU A 160 13.65 19.31 7.23
CA LEU A 160 13.79 19.65 5.80
C LEU A 160 13.84 21.16 5.51
N ASP A 161 14.24 21.99 6.48
CA ASP A 161 14.31 23.44 6.30
C ASP A 161 15.37 23.86 5.26
N ALA A 162 15.09 24.99 4.58
CA ALA A 162 15.73 25.50 3.35
C ALA A 162 17.27 25.64 3.34
N ARG A 163 17.95 25.43 4.48
CA ARG A 163 19.42 25.44 4.56
C ARG A 163 20.06 24.08 4.22
N HIS A 164 19.25 23.07 3.88
CA HIS A 164 19.68 21.69 3.79
C HIS A 164 19.53 21.06 2.39
N GLU A 165 19.55 21.84 1.30
CA GLU A 165 19.63 21.29 -0.08
C GLU A 165 20.78 20.26 -0.25
N ASN A 166 21.85 20.41 0.54
CA ASN A 166 22.96 19.45 0.59
C ASN A 166 22.66 18.14 1.34
N THR A 167 21.57 18.03 2.11
CA THR A 167 21.28 16.84 2.91
C THR A 167 20.56 15.76 2.12
N VAL A 168 19.54 16.06 1.31
CA VAL A 168 18.83 14.99 0.57
C VAL A 168 19.74 14.40 -0.49
N HIS A 169 20.39 15.24 -1.31
CA HIS A 169 21.34 14.76 -2.30
C HIS A 169 22.59 14.14 -1.65
N GLY A 170 23.10 14.74 -0.56
CA GLY A 170 24.19 14.18 0.23
C GLY A 170 23.84 12.82 0.81
N TRP A 171 22.62 12.65 1.32
CA TRP A 171 22.10 11.40 1.86
C TRP A 171 21.86 10.36 0.78
N ILE A 172 21.29 10.72 -0.37
CA ILE A 172 21.19 9.83 -1.54
C ILE A 172 22.59 9.32 -1.90
N ARG A 173 23.59 10.19 -1.93
CA ARG A 173 24.97 9.79 -2.22
C ARG A 173 25.64 8.98 -1.10
N GLN A 174 25.42 9.30 0.15
CA GLN A 174 26.12 8.67 1.29
C GLN A 174 25.46 7.37 1.74
N CYS A 175 24.14 7.28 1.65
CA CYS A 175 23.37 6.14 2.16
C CYS A 175 22.87 5.25 1.03
N LEU A 176 22.30 5.81 -0.04
CA LEU A 176 21.73 4.98 -1.11
C LEU A 176 22.79 4.46 -2.07
N LEU A 177 23.81 5.25 -2.42
CA LEU A 177 24.82 4.80 -3.38
C LEU A 177 25.62 3.59 -2.88
N PRO A 178 26.11 3.52 -1.63
CA PRO A 178 26.83 2.34 -1.15
C PRO A 178 25.93 1.11 -1.07
N ALA A 179 24.67 1.28 -0.62
CA ALA A 179 23.69 0.20 -0.60
C ALA A 179 23.42 -0.33 -2.01
N TRP A 180 23.22 0.58 -2.97
CA TRP A 180 23.04 0.24 -4.39
C TRP A 180 24.25 -0.49 -4.95
N GLN A 181 25.47 -0.03 -4.67
CA GLN A 181 26.70 -0.67 -5.12
C GLN A 181 26.86 -2.08 -4.53
N GLN A 182 26.53 -2.26 -3.24
CA GLN A 182 26.54 -3.56 -2.59
C GLN A 182 25.52 -4.51 -3.23
N MET A 183 24.32 -4.02 -3.52
CA MET A 183 23.28 -4.81 -4.19
C MET A 183 23.64 -5.20 -5.62
N ALA A 184 24.19 -4.27 -6.40
CA ALA A 184 24.65 -4.52 -7.76
C ALA A 184 25.73 -5.62 -7.80
N ARG A 185 26.60 -5.69 -6.78
CA ARG A 185 27.59 -6.77 -6.64
C ARG A 185 26.91 -8.13 -6.38
N GLN A 186 25.89 -8.15 -5.53
CA GLN A 186 25.15 -9.38 -5.18
C GLN A 186 24.21 -9.90 -6.29
N GLN A 187 23.73 -9.02 -7.19
CA GLN A 187 22.87 -9.42 -8.31
C GLN A 187 23.59 -10.28 -9.38
N THR A 188 24.92 -10.30 -9.40
CA THR A 188 25.70 -11.00 -10.45
C THR A 188 25.67 -12.53 -10.38
N HIS A 189 25.14 -13.13 -9.31
CA HIS A 189 25.11 -14.59 -9.13
C HIS A 189 23.67 -15.16 -9.20
N GLY A 190 23.29 -15.65 -10.39
CA GLY A 190 22.32 -16.75 -10.58
C GLY A 190 20.84 -16.54 -10.19
N ARG A 191 20.26 -15.34 -10.33
CA ARG A 191 19.03 -14.97 -9.59
C ARG A 191 17.72 -14.78 -10.38
N ALA A 192 17.76 -14.64 -11.71
CA ALA A 192 16.58 -14.27 -12.50
C ALA A 192 15.44 -15.31 -12.45
N GLU A 193 15.76 -16.60 -12.44
CA GLU A 193 14.76 -17.68 -12.51
C GLU A 193 13.96 -17.82 -11.20
N HIS A 194 14.64 -17.85 -10.05
CA HIS A 194 13.98 -17.91 -8.75
C HIS A 194 13.14 -16.66 -8.42
N MET A 195 13.50 -15.50 -8.98
CA MET A 195 12.74 -14.27 -8.78
C MET A 195 11.42 -14.28 -9.54
N HIS A 196 11.40 -14.77 -10.79
CA HIS A 196 10.17 -14.91 -11.56
C HIS A 196 9.20 -15.91 -10.92
N GLU A 197 9.71 -17.01 -10.38
CA GLU A 197 8.90 -18.01 -9.68
C GLU A 197 8.33 -17.48 -8.36
N ALA A 198 9.14 -16.76 -7.56
CA ALA A 198 8.68 -16.11 -6.34
C ALA A 198 7.64 -15.01 -6.62
N LEU A 199 7.85 -14.23 -7.68
CA LEU A 199 6.89 -13.22 -8.11
C LEU A 199 5.57 -13.86 -8.57
N ALA A 200 5.62 -14.95 -9.33
CA ALA A 200 4.42 -15.68 -9.76
C ALA A 200 3.65 -16.27 -8.57
N ALA A 201 4.35 -16.87 -7.61
CA ALA A 201 3.73 -17.40 -6.39
C ALA A 201 3.08 -16.31 -5.54
N GLU A 202 3.72 -15.13 -5.42
CA GLU A 202 3.17 -14.00 -4.70
C GLU A 202 1.98 -13.35 -5.44
N GLN A 203 2.06 -13.25 -6.77
CA GLN A 203 0.94 -12.81 -7.61
C GLN A 203 -0.30 -13.68 -7.40
N GLU A 204 -0.10 -15.00 -7.31
CA GLU A 204 -1.18 -15.93 -7.04
C GLU A 204 -1.73 -15.76 -5.62
N ARG A 205 -0.88 -15.55 -4.61
CA ARG A 205 -1.32 -15.27 -3.23
C ARG A 205 -2.16 -14.00 -3.12
N VAL A 206 -1.71 -12.90 -3.74
CA VAL A 206 -2.44 -11.62 -3.77
C VAL A 206 -3.74 -11.76 -4.54
N ARG A 207 -3.75 -12.52 -5.65
CA ARG A 207 -4.96 -12.82 -6.40
C ARG A 207 -5.97 -13.56 -5.53
N VAL A 208 -5.54 -14.63 -4.87
CA VAL A 208 -6.39 -15.45 -3.97
C VAL A 208 -6.89 -14.64 -2.77
N SER A 209 -6.06 -13.78 -2.17
CA SER A 209 -6.50 -12.96 -1.03
C SER A 209 -7.50 -11.86 -1.41
N THR A 210 -7.25 -11.20 -2.54
CA THR A 210 -8.14 -10.17 -3.08
C THR A 210 -9.47 -10.79 -3.49
N ASP A 211 -9.44 -11.99 -4.07
CA ASP A 211 -10.63 -12.74 -4.46
C ASP A 211 -11.46 -13.13 -3.23
N LYS A 212 -10.84 -13.62 -2.14
CA LYS A 212 -11.55 -13.96 -0.89
C LYS A 212 -12.22 -12.76 -0.22
N LEU A 213 -11.52 -11.62 -0.10
CA LEU A 213 -12.12 -10.39 0.43
C LEU A 213 -13.25 -9.87 -0.48
N HIS A 214 -13.10 -10.04 -1.79
CA HIS A 214 -14.13 -9.69 -2.75
C HIS A 214 -15.37 -10.59 -2.62
N GLN A 215 -15.18 -11.91 -2.51
CA GLN A 215 -16.23 -12.90 -2.27
C GLN A 215 -16.98 -12.62 -0.96
N LEU A 216 -16.26 -12.32 0.13
CA LEU A 216 -16.86 -11.92 1.41
C LEU A 216 -17.72 -10.67 1.25
N ASN A 217 -17.22 -9.63 0.56
CA ASN A 217 -17.99 -8.42 0.30
C ASN A 217 -19.25 -8.71 -0.53
N ILE A 218 -19.17 -9.55 -1.57
CA ILE A 218 -20.34 -9.98 -2.35
C ILE A 218 -21.36 -10.68 -1.44
N ALA A 219 -20.91 -11.64 -0.61
CA ALA A 219 -21.76 -12.39 0.29
C ALA A 219 -22.46 -11.47 1.32
N LEU A 220 -21.72 -10.57 1.94
CA LEU A 220 -22.29 -9.60 2.89
C LEU A 220 -23.30 -8.66 2.20
N ASN A 221 -23.03 -8.17 0.98
CA ASN A 221 -24.00 -7.34 0.26
C ASN A 221 -25.30 -8.10 -0.05
N ARG A 222 -25.21 -9.39 -0.40
CA ARG A 222 -26.40 -10.24 -0.59
C ARG A 222 -27.21 -10.37 0.71
N ARG A 223 -26.55 -10.61 1.85
CA ARG A 223 -27.18 -10.72 3.18
C ARG A 223 -27.85 -9.42 3.61
N VAL A 224 -27.17 -8.29 3.45
CA VAL A 224 -27.75 -6.95 3.68
C VAL A 224 -29.02 -6.78 2.83
N GLY A 225 -28.94 -7.09 1.54
CA GLY A 225 -30.08 -6.96 0.62
C GLY A 225 -31.26 -7.87 0.99
N GLN A 226 -31.01 -9.10 1.42
CA GLN A 226 -32.05 -10.02 1.88
C GLN A 226 -32.77 -9.49 3.13
N ARG A 227 -32.02 -9.06 4.15
CA ARG A 227 -32.61 -8.54 5.39
C ARG A 227 -33.40 -7.25 5.19
N VAL A 228 -32.87 -6.32 4.40
CA VAL A 228 -33.60 -5.08 4.05
C VAL A 228 -34.91 -5.39 3.34
N ARG A 229 -34.97 -6.41 2.47
CA ARG A 229 -36.21 -6.82 1.80
C ARG A 229 -37.23 -7.49 2.74
N GLN A 230 -36.76 -8.14 3.80
CA GLN A 230 -37.64 -8.78 4.80
C GLN A 230 -38.30 -7.75 5.73
N THR A 231 -37.80 -6.52 5.79
CA THR A 231 -38.43 -5.43 6.55
C THR A 231 -39.65 -4.90 5.79
N SER A 232 -40.84 -5.11 6.34
CA SER A 232 -42.11 -4.70 5.70
C SER A 232 -42.31 -3.19 5.67
N ASP A 233 -41.93 -2.48 6.74
CA ASP A 233 -42.08 -1.02 6.85
C ASP A 233 -41.01 -0.25 6.05
N ASN A 234 -41.47 0.62 5.14
CA ASN A 234 -40.62 1.47 4.29
C ASN A 234 -39.75 2.43 5.11
N GLY A 235 -40.26 2.99 6.22
CA GLY A 235 -39.47 3.89 7.08
C GLY A 235 -38.32 3.14 7.74
N ASN A 236 -38.63 1.97 8.31
CA ASN A 236 -37.66 1.10 8.95
C ASN A 236 -36.64 0.50 7.95
N ARG A 237 -37.00 0.27 6.68
CA ARG A 237 -36.06 -0.22 5.64
C ARG A 237 -34.85 0.68 5.47
N GLN A 238 -35.02 2.00 5.46
CA GLN A 238 -33.89 2.92 5.25
C GLN A 238 -32.99 3.04 6.47
N ALA A 239 -33.58 3.01 7.68
CA ALA A 239 -32.81 2.96 8.93
C ALA A 239 -32.01 1.65 9.02
N MET A 240 -32.67 0.52 8.78
CA MET A 240 -32.05 -0.81 8.75
C MET A 240 -30.92 -0.91 7.72
N ALA A 241 -31.13 -0.41 6.50
CA ALA A 241 -30.10 -0.42 5.47
C ALA A 241 -28.84 0.36 5.87
N ARG A 242 -28.99 1.49 6.57
CA ARG A 242 -27.85 2.27 7.09
C ARG A 242 -27.09 1.47 8.15
N VAL A 243 -27.79 0.94 9.15
CA VAL A 243 -27.21 0.16 10.25
C VAL A 243 -26.45 -1.08 9.73
N LEU A 244 -27.09 -1.84 8.84
CA LEU A 244 -26.48 -3.06 8.26
C LEU A 244 -25.27 -2.76 7.37
N ARG A 245 -25.26 -1.62 6.66
CA ARG A 245 -24.07 -1.18 5.91
C ARG A 245 -22.92 -0.83 6.84
N THR A 246 -23.18 -0.10 7.92
CA THR A 246 -22.16 0.21 8.93
C THR A 246 -21.57 -1.07 9.55
N LEU A 247 -22.42 -2.05 9.88
CA LEU A 247 -21.97 -3.35 10.38
C LEU A 247 -21.10 -4.09 9.36
N LYS A 248 -21.53 -4.13 8.09
CA LYS A 248 -20.75 -4.72 7.00
C LYS A 248 -19.38 -4.08 6.88
N ASP A 249 -19.32 -2.75 6.85
CA ASP A 249 -18.07 -2.01 6.65
C ASP A 249 -17.10 -2.26 7.81
N ARG A 250 -17.61 -2.35 9.04
CA ARG A 250 -16.82 -2.76 10.22
C ARG A 250 -16.25 -4.18 10.08
N LEU A 251 -17.06 -5.16 9.70
CA LEU A 251 -16.59 -6.55 9.55
C LEU A 251 -15.57 -6.71 8.41
N LEU A 252 -15.75 -5.96 7.31
CA LEU A 252 -14.75 -5.93 6.24
C LEU A 252 -13.43 -5.30 6.71
N GLN A 253 -13.49 -4.30 7.59
CA GLN A 253 -12.30 -3.71 8.20
C GLN A 253 -11.60 -4.68 9.15
N ASP A 254 -12.35 -5.35 10.04
CA ASP A 254 -11.84 -6.41 10.92
C ASP A 254 -11.13 -7.51 10.08
N ALA A 255 -11.77 -7.96 8.98
CA ALA A 255 -11.21 -8.99 8.10
C ALA A 255 -9.91 -8.54 7.42
N ARG A 256 -9.84 -7.26 6.98
CA ARG A 256 -8.61 -6.70 6.40
C ARG A 256 -7.48 -6.64 7.43
N GLN A 257 -7.78 -6.23 8.66
CA GLN A 257 -6.80 -6.14 9.74
C GLN A 257 -6.27 -7.53 10.13
N ALA A 258 -7.16 -8.51 10.28
CA ALA A 258 -6.78 -9.90 10.54
C ALA A 258 -5.89 -10.48 9.43
N HIS A 259 -6.18 -10.12 8.17
CA HIS A 259 -5.38 -10.55 7.03
C HIS A 259 -3.98 -9.91 7.00
N VAL A 260 -3.86 -8.63 7.42
CA VAL A 260 -2.57 -7.94 7.52
C VAL A 260 -1.70 -8.51 8.65
N HIS A 261 -2.30 -8.95 9.76
CA HIS A 261 -1.58 -9.40 10.94
C HIS A 261 -1.26 -10.90 10.98
N SER A 262 -1.80 -11.72 10.08
CA SER A 262 -1.44 -13.13 9.95
C SER A 262 -0.88 -13.50 8.57
N PRO A 263 0.26 -12.91 8.15
CA PRO A 263 0.86 -13.19 6.86
C PRO A 263 1.59 -14.54 6.77
N ASN A 264 1.82 -15.21 7.92
CA ASN A 264 2.76 -16.33 8.02
C ASN A 264 2.14 -17.73 8.09
N HIS A 265 0.84 -17.89 7.81
CA HIS A 265 0.30 -19.23 7.56
C HIS A 265 0.73 -19.73 6.18
N ALA A 266 1.91 -20.35 6.19
CA ALA A 266 2.44 -21.10 5.07
C ALA A 266 1.40 -22.10 4.54
N ALA A 267 1.20 -22.05 3.23
CA ALA A 267 0.47 -22.97 2.37
C ALA A 267 0.13 -24.33 3.02
N GLY A 268 -1.15 -24.57 3.32
CA GLY A 268 -1.63 -25.94 3.51
C GLY A 268 -2.89 -26.14 4.34
N THR A 269 -3.21 -25.27 5.30
CA THR A 269 -4.38 -25.52 6.17
C THR A 269 -5.64 -24.83 5.65
N SER A 270 -6.74 -25.58 5.62
CA SER A 270 -8.10 -25.20 5.19
C SER A 270 -8.76 -24.09 6.02
N ASP A 271 -8.03 -23.46 6.95
CA ASP A 271 -8.56 -22.52 7.93
C ASP A 271 -9.03 -21.20 7.33
N GLY A 272 -8.57 -20.85 6.12
CA GLY A 272 -9.02 -19.64 5.43
C GLY A 272 -10.49 -19.68 4.99
N ILE A 273 -11.08 -20.87 4.81
CA ILE A 273 -12.51 -21.01 4.48
C ILE A 273 -13.36 -20.87 5.75
N CYS A 274 -12.87 -21.41 6.88
CA CYS A 274 -13.52 -21.32 8.18
C CYS A 274 -13.69 -19.86 8.66
N ALA A 275 -12.81 -18.94 8.21
CA ALA A 275 -12.90 -17.52 8.53
C ALA A 275 -14.07 -16.79 7.85
N VAL A 276 -14.41 -17.13 6.60
CA VAL A 276 -15.50 -16.45 5.86
C VAL A 276 -16.84 -16.81 6.47
N ASP A 277 -17.09 -18.09 6.72
CA ASP A 277 -18.34 -18.55 7.32
C ASP A 277 -18.52 -18.04 8.75
N SER A 278 -17.44 -17.98 9.53
CA SER A 278 -17.47 -17.38 10.87
C SER A 278 -17.82 -15.88 10.83
N LEU A 279 -17.29 -15.13 9.87
CA LEU A 279 -17.63 -13.70 9.70
C LEU A 279 -19.07 -13.49 9.24
N LEU A 280 -19.58 -14.36 8.36
CA LEU A 280 -20.98 -14.33 7.93
C LEU A 280 -21.92 -14.68 9.09
N ALA A 281 -21.58 -15.69 9.89
CA ALA A 281 -22.34 -16.03 11.10
C ALA A 281 -22.35 -14.89 12.11
N ARG A 282 -21.21 -14.22 12.33
CA ARG A 282 -21.10 -13.03 13.18
C ARG A 282 -21.95 -11.87 12.65
N PHE A 283 -21.96 -11.65 11.33
CA PHE A 283 -22.85 -10.67 10.70
C PHE A 283 -24.31 -11.01 10.99
N ASP A 284 -24.72 -12.26 10.81
CA ASP A 284 -26.11 -12.67 10.99
C ASP A 284 -26.60 -12.52 12.44
N ALA A 285 -25.79 -12.92 13.42
CA ALA A 285 -26.10 -12.77 14.83
C ALA A 285 -26.26 -11.29 15.24
N GLU A 286 -25.34 -10.44 14.80
CA GLU A 286 -25.35 -9.03 15.15
C GLU A 286 -26.46 -8.26 14.41
N ALA A 287 -26.71 -8.60 13.14
CA ALA A 287 -27.82 -8.06 12.38
C ALA A 287 -29.18 -8.41 13.02
N GLU A 288 -29.33 -9.62 13.56
CA GLU A 288 -30.54 -10.03 14.28
C GLU A 288 -30.71 -9.27 15.61
N ARG A 289 -29.62 -9.08 16.35
CA ARG A 289 -29.62 -8.25 17.57
C ARG A 289 -30.08 -6.82 17.28
N LEU A 290 -29.54 -6.21 16.23
CA LEU A 290 -29.90 -4.86 15.79
C LEU A 290 -31.35 -4.79 15.29
N THR A 291 -31.80 -5.82 14.57
CA THR A 291 -33.20 -5.89 14.10
C THR A 291 -34.19 -5.93 15.26
N ARG A 292 -33.90 -6.72 16.31
CA ARG A 292 -34.70 -6.76 17.53
C ARG A 292 -34.71 -5.41 18.24
N ALA A 293 -33.55 -4.77 18.37
CA ALA A 293 -33.46 -3.45 19.01
C ALA A 293 -34.30 -2.38 18.28
N CYS A 294 -34.26 -2.34 16.94
CA CYS A 294 -35.07 -1.42 16.15
C CYS A 294 -36.58 -1.73 16.21
N GLY A 295 -36.96 -3.01 16.31
CA GLY A 295 -38.36 -3.43 16.43
C GLY A 295 -39.00 -3.12 17.78
N VAL A 296 -38.23 -3.13 18.87
CA VAL A 296 -38.71 -2.81 20.22
C VAL A 296 -38.93 -1.30 20.40
N ALA A 297 -38.03 -0.47 19.86
CA ALA A 297 -38.15 0.99 19.92
C ALA A 297 -39.44 1.50 19.26
N SER A 298 -39.88 0.88 18.16
CA SER A 298 -41.08 1.31 17.43
C SER A 298 -42.41 0.95 18.11
N ARG A 299 -42.40 0.10 19.15
CA ARG A 299 -43.61 -0.30 19.90
C ARG A 299 -43.81 0.45 21.22
N GLN A 300 -42.76 1.02 21.80
CA GLN A 300 -42.87 1.75 23.07
C GLN A 300 -43.45 3.16 22.93
N ASP A 301 -43.44 3.75 21.74
CA ASP A 301 -44.10 5.04 21.45
C ASP A 301 -45.61 4.92 21.14
N ALA A 302 -46.20 3.73 21.30
CA ALA A 302 -47.60 3.44 21.01
C ALA A 302 -48.41 2.96 22.23
N LEU A 303 -48.02 3.36 23.45
CA LEU A 303 -48.92 3.26 24.60
C LEU A 303 -49.90 4.44 24.58
N PRO A 304 -51.23 4.21 24.60
CA PRO A 304 -52.20 5.28 24.75
C PRO A 304 -52.13 5.87 26.19
N PRO A 305 -52.55 7.13 26.36
CA PRO A 305 -52.56 7.82 27.65
C PRO A 305 -53.47 7.15 28.70
#